data_AF-A0A963PSN6-F1
#
_entry.id   AF-A0A963PSN6-F1
#
_cell.length_a   1.000
_cell.length_b   1.000
_cell.length_c   1.000
_cell.angle_alpha   90.00
_cell.angle_beta   90.00
_cell.angle_gamma   90.00
#
_symmetry.space_group_name_H-M   'P 1'
#
loop_
_entity.id
_entity.type
_entity.pdbx_description
1 polymer ?
#
loop_
_entity_poly.entity_id
_entity_poly.type
_entity_poly.pdbx_seq_one_letter_code
_entity_poly.pdbx_strand_id
1 'polypeptide(L)'
;GLKLPVVITAYADKSFTFVLKSPPATVLLKKAAKIEKGSGRPHLEKVGKVTREQLEEIAKTKTKDLTAADLDRAVKTIAGSARSMGIIVEGV
;
A
#
# COMPACT_ATOMS: atom_id res chain seq x y z
N GLY A 1 -4.71 -9.80 -10.85
CA GLY A 1 -5.47 -10.22 -9.67
C GLY A 1 -4.90 -9.59 -8.41
N LEU A 2 -5.74 -9.15 -7.47
CA LEU A 2 -5.30 -8.64 -6.17
C LEU A 2 -4.79 -9.81 -5.32
N LYS A 3 -3.48 -9.85 -5.06
CA LYS A 3 -2.89 -10.83 -4.13
C LYS A 3 -3.10 -10.31 -2.70
N LEU A 4 -4.00 -10.95 -1.95
CA LEU A 4 -4.24 -10.68 -0.54
C LEU A 4 -3.22 -11.47 0.31
N PRO A 5 -2.42 -10.81 1.16
CA PRO A 5 -1.51 -11.51 2.05
C PRO A 5 -2.30 -12.27 3.12
N VAL A 6 -1.93 -13.52 3.35
CA VAL A 6 -2.51 -14.37 4.40
C VAL A 6 -1.41 -14.74 5.37
N VAL A 7 -1.66 -14.52 6.66
CA VAL A 7 -0.78 -15.02 7.73
C VAL A 7 -1.41 -16.30 8.27
N ILE A 8 -0.68 -17.41 8.17
CA ILE A 8 -1.09 -18.70 8.71
C ILE A 8 -0.20 -18.97 9.92
N THR A 9 -0.82 -19.11 11.09
CA THR A 9 -0.14 -19.58 12.31
C THR A 9 -0.58 -21.02 12.53
N ALA A 10 0.37 -21.96 12.45
CA ALA A 10 0.16 -23.36 12.72
C ALA A 10 0.56 -23.69 14.16
N TYR A 11 -0.29 -24.46 14.85
CA TYR A 11 -0.06 -24.91 16.22
C TYR A 11 0.30 -26.41 16.24
N ALA A 12 0.93 -26.86 17.32
CA ALA A 12 1.42 -28.24 17.47
C ALA A 12 0.28 -29.28 17.52
N ASP A 13 -0.94 -28.86 17.87
CA ASP A 13 -2.15 -29.67 17.89
C ASP A 13 -2.78 -29.87 16.49
N LYS A 14 -2.06 -29.47 15.42
CA LYS A 14 -2.54 -29.44 14.03
C LYS A 14 -3.68 -28.46 13.78
N SER A 15 -3.99 -27.57 14.73
CA SER A 15 -4.86 -26.43 14.47
C SER A 15 -4.09 -25.33 13.73
N PHE A 16 -4.82 -24.53 12.95
CA PHE A 16 -4.26 -23.40 12.25
C PHE A 16 -5.22 -22.21 12.32
N THR A 17 -4.68 -21.03 12.65
CA THR A 17 -5.41 -19.77 12.53
C THR A 17 -4.90 -19.03 11.31
N PHE A 18 -5.81 -18.65 10.42
CA PHE A 18 -5.49 -17.84 9.25
C PHE A 18 -6.09 -16.44 9.41
N VAL A 19 -5.27 -15.42 9.17
CA VAL A 19 -5.69 -14.02 9.17
C VAL A 19 -5.50 -13.46 7.77
N LEU A 20 -6.61 -13.06 7.15
CA LEU A 20 -6.63 -12.36 5.86
C LEU A 20 -6.29 -10.89 6.12
N LYS A 21 -5.16 -10.42 5.57
CA LYS A 21 -4.76 -9.01 5.64
C LYS A 21 -5.29 -8.22 4.46
N SER A 22 -5.37 -6.90 4.61
CA SER A 22 -5.69 -6.01 3.50
C SER A 22 -4.68 -6.10 2.36
N PRO A 23 -5.11 -5.78 1.13
CA PRO A 23 -4.22 -5.81 -0.03
C PRO A 23 -3.01 -4.87 0.16
N PRO A 24 -1.84 -5.21 -0.42
CA PRO A 24 -0.62 -4.42 -0.25
C PRO A 24 -0.81 -2.99 -0.79
N ALA A 25 -0.17 -2.02 -0.13
CA ALA A 25 -0.23 -0.62 -0.57
C ALA A 25 0.31 -0.48 -2.01
N THR A 26 1.32 -1.26 -2.36
CA THR A 26 1.90 -1.36 -3.70
C THR A 26 0.85 -1.66 -4.78
N VAL A 27 -0.10 -2.57 -4.52
CA VAL A 27 -1.11 -2.95 -5.52
C VAL A 27 -2.15 -1.84 -5.68
N LEU A 28 -2.55 -1.22 -4.58
CA LEU A 28 -3.50 -0.11 -4.59
C LEU A 28 -2.92 1.14 -5.27
N LEU A 29 -1.65 1.45 -4.98
CA LEU A 29 -0.92 2.55 -5.61
C LEU A 29 -0.67 2.31 -7.10
N LYS A 30 -0.36 1.07 -7.50
CA LYS A 30 -0.27 0.70 -8.92
C LYS A 30 -1.59 0.93 -9.66
N LYS A 31 -2.71 0.59 -9.02
CA LYS A 31 -4.06 0.80 -9.58
C LYS A 31 -4.39 2.29 -9.68
N ALA A 32 -4.07 3.09 -8.65
CA ALA A 32 -4.30 4.53 -8.65
C ALA A 32 -3.43 5.28 -9.67
N ALA A 33 -2.15 4.90 -9.78
CA ALA A 33 -1.22 5.48 -10.75
C ALA A 33 -1.35 4.89 -12.17
N LYS A 34 -2.22 3.89 -12.38
CA LYS A 34 -2.41 3.14 -13.63
C LYS A 34 -1.11 2.56 -14.21
N ILE A 35 -0.23 2.05 -13.35
CA ILE A 35 1.05 1.44 -13.73
C ILE A 35 1.08 -0.06 -13.40
N GLU A 36 1.72 -0.85 -14.26
CA GLU A 36 1.88 -2.29 -14.00
C GLU A 36 3.14 -2.60 -13.17
N LYS A 37 4.22 -1.84 -13.40
CA LYS A 37 5.53 -2.02 -12.76
C LYS A 37 5.97 -0.74 -12.04
N GLY A 38 6.58 -0.91 -10.87
CA GLY A 38 7.24 0.20 -10.17
C GLY A 38 8.57 0.55 -10.84
N SER A 39 9.13 1.71 -10.51
CA SER A 39 10.41 2.16 -11.03
C SER A 39 11.55 1.25 -10.57
N GLY A 40 12.42 0.85 -11.50
CA GLY A 40 13.67 0.18 -11.16
C GLY A 40 14.69 1.13 -10.51
N ARG A 41 14.54 2.44 -10.71
CA ARG A 41 15.36 3.50 -10.13
C ARG A 41 14.47 4.64 -9.61
N PRO A 42 13.89 4.50 -8.40
CA PRO A 42 12.87 5.42 -7.88
C PRO A 42 13.27 6.91 -7.83
N HIS A 43 14.57 7.18 -7.71
CA HIS A 43 15.12 8.54 -7.68
C HIS A 43 15.34 9.16 -9.06
N LEU A 44 15.51 8.35 -10.10
CA LEU A 44 15.84 8.79 -11.46
C LEU A 44 14.63 8.71 -12.39
N GLU A 45 13.88 7.60 -12.32
CA GLU A 45 12.76 7.32 -13.20
C GLU A 45 11.45 7.39 -12.41
N LYS A 46 10.71 8.47 -12.62
CA LYS A 46 9.37 8.63 -12.05
C LYS A 46 8.37 7.93 -12.98
N VAL A 47 7.69 6.90 -12.46
CA VAL A 47 6.83 6.03 -13.29
C VAL A 47 5.35 6.38 -13.22
N GLY A 48 4.93 7.30 -12.34
CA GLY A 48 3.53 7.72 -12.26
C GLY A 48 3.32 8.88 -11.31
N LYS A 49 2.09 9.39 -11.26
CA LYS A 49 1.66 10.41 -10.31
C LYS A 49 0.40 9.96 -9.57
N VAL A 50 0.28 10.34 -8.30
CA VAL A 50 -0.94 10.16 -7.49
C VAL A 50 -1.25 11.44 -6.72
N THR A 51 -2.54 11.74 -6.58
CA THR A 51 -3.04 12.91 -5.84
C THR A 51 -3.31 12.56 -4.38
N ARG A 52 -3.41 13.59 -3.53
CA ARG A 52 -3.76 13.42 -2.10
C ARG A 52 -5.09 12.70 -1.90
N GLU A 53 -6.10 12.99 -2.70
CA GLU A 53 -7.42 12.34 -2.62
C GLU A 53 -7.33 10.82 -2.84
N GLN A 54 -6.55 10.40 -3.84
CA GLN A 54 -6.32 8.98 -4.10
C GLN A 54 -5.58 8.30 -2.94
N LEU A 55 -4.63 9.00 -2.31
CA LEU A 55 -3.94 8.49 -1.13
C LEU A 55 -4.86 8.35 0.08
N GLU A 56 -5.81 9.27 0.25
CA GLU A 56 -6.82 9.21 1.30
C GLU A 56 -7.78 8.03 1.12
N GLU A 57 -8.24 7.77 -0.11
CA GLU A 57 -9.04 6.58 -0.40
C GLU A 57 -8.29 5.28 -0.13
N ILE A 58 -7.01 5.22 -0.51
CA ILE A 58 -6.14 4.07 -0.24
C ILE A 58 -5.91 3.91 1.26
N ALA A 59 -5.69 5.01 1.98
CA ALA A 59 -5.50 5.02 3.42
C ALA A 59 -6.76 4.57 4.17
N LYS A 60 -7.95 5.03 3.75
CA LYS A 60 -9.26 4.59 4.28
C LYS A 60 -9.49 3.10 4.06
N THR A 61 -9.20 2.61 2.85
CA THR A 61 -9.33 1.18 2.53
C THR A 61 -8.39 0.32 3.37
N LYS A 62 -7.19 0.82 3.68
CA LYS A 62 -6.16 0.11 4.43
C LYS A 62 -6.15 0.42 5.93
N THR A 63 -7.11 1.20 6.45
CA THR A 63 -7.06 1.71 7.84
C THR A 63 -6.97 0.60 8.88
N LYS A 64 -7.63 -0.56 8.65
CA LYS A 64 -7.57 -1.70 9.56
C LYS A 64 -6.18 -2.36 9.67
N ASP A 65 -5.33 -2.19 8.67
CA ASP A 65 -3.98 -2.75 8.62
C ASP A 65 -2.88 -1.68 8.79
N LEU A 66 -3.28 -0.42 8.98
CA LEU A 66 -2.37 0.70 9.19
C LEU A 66 -2.27 0.99 10.68
N THR A 67 -1.05 1.04 11.19
CA THR A 67 -0.75 1.49 12.58
C THR A 67 -0.78 3.01 12.72
N ALA A 68 -1.35 3.74 11.76
CA ALA A 68 -1.36 5.19 11.76
C ALA A 68 -2.40 5.73 12.75
N ALA A 69 -1.98 6.68 13.59
CA ALA A 69 -2.85 7.31 14.59
C ALA A 69 -3.92 8.21 13.96
N ASP A 70 -3.61 8.85 12.83
CA ASP A 70 -4.45 9.85 12.16
C ASP A 70 -4.46 9.63 10.64
N LEU A 71 -5.50 10.14 9.96
CA LEU A 71 -5.62 10.08 8.50
C LEU A 71 -4.43 10.73 7.78
N ASP A 72 -3.95 11.89 8.24
CA ASP A 72 -2.75 12.53 7.66
C ASP A 72 -1.48 11.68 7.79
N ARG A 73 -1.34 10.97 8.92
CA ARG A 73 -0.22 10.03 9.10
C ARG A 73 -0.37 8.80 8.21
N ALA A 74 -1.59 8.30 8.04
CA ALA A 74 -1.88 7.20 7.14
C ALA A 74 -1.53 7.58 5.68
N VAL A 75 -1.94 8.78 5.25
CA VAL A 75 -1.58 9.34 3.93
C VAL A 75 -0.07 9.45 3.78
N LYS A 76 0.66 9.95 4.79
CA LYS A 76 2.13 10.00 4.76
C LYS A 76 2.78 8.62 4.66
N THR A 77 2.26 7.60 5.34
CA THR A 77 2.75 6.22 5.23
C THR A 77 2.58 5.67 3.81
N ILE A 78 1.42 5.91 3.19
CA ILE A 78 1.17 5.51 1.80
C ILE A 78 2.03 6.33 0.83
N ALA A 79 2.21 7.64 1.08
CA ALA A 79 3.06 8.51 0.28
C ALA A 79 4.54 8.05 0.32
N GLY A 80 5.03 7.62 1.48
CA GLY A 80 6.37 7.02 1.60
C GLY A 80 6.52 5.75 0.74
N SER A 81 5.48 4.91 0.71
CA SER A 81 5.43 3.72 -0.16
C SER A 81 5.35 4.08 -1.65
N ALA A 82 4.65 5.16 -2.01
CA ALA A 82 4.60 5.66 -3.37
C ALA A 82 5.97 6.20 -3.83
N ARG A 83 6.67 6.93 -2.94
CA ARG A 83 8.01 7.46 -3.19
C ARG A 83 9.04 6.36 -3.44
N SER A 84 9.02 5.28 -2.68
CA SER A 84 9.94 4.15 -2.88
C SER A 84 9.68 3.37 -4.17
N MET A 85 8.49 3.50 -4.76
CA MET A 85 8.17 2.94 -6.08
C MET A 85 8.43 3.88 -7.24
N GLY A 86 8.90 5.10 -6.99
CA GLY A 86 9.12 6.12 -8.03
C GLY A 86 7.83 6.80 -8.50
N ILE A 87 6.78 6.83 -7.67
CA ILE A 87 5.56 7.58 -7.96
C ILE A 87 5.70 9.00 -7.36
N ILE A 88 5.36 10.01 -8.13
CA ILE A 88 5.27 11.40 -7.65
C ILE A 88 3.96 11.55 -6.89
N VAL A 89 4.06 12.03 -5.67
CA VAL A 89 2.91 12.38 -4.84
C VAL A 89 2.75 13.89 -4.95
N GLU A 90 1.61 14.36 -5.44
CA GLU A 90 1.26 15.78 -5.48
C GLU A 90 0.37 16.11 -4.27
N GLY A 91 0.84 16.97 -3.36
CA GLY A 91 0.05 17.52 -2.24
C GLY A 91 0.36 17.00 -0.83
N VAL A 92 1.59 16.51 -0.57
CA VAL A 92 2.05 16.08 0.78
C VAL A 92 3.29 16.86 1.20
#